data_AF-A0A0N4T5X6-F1
#
_entry.id   AF-A0A0N4T5X6-F1
#
_cell.length_a   1.000
_cell.length_b   1.000
_cell.length_c   1.000
_cell.angle_alpha   90.00
_cell.angle_beta   90.00
_cell.angle_gamma   90.00
#
_symmetry.space_group_name_H-M   'P 1'
#
loop_
_entity.id
_entity.type
_entity.pdbx_description
1 polymer ?
#
loop_
_entity_poly.entity_id
_entity_poly.type
_entity_poly.pdbx_seq_one_letter_code
_entity_poly.pdbx_strand_id
1 'polypeptide(L)'
;MSELNEKNAVKLLDELVLKTSQTVNPVMRNILGSVASFLFSGCYDAKENNVAENMRTKVITLLEKYMNDNKNQILSEIVTAPFIKYPHALLSELPRIIDFAFNENIRTFQRIEALSCTVAFLRKDLVKNEQPDRQKIWKKIAKCLCSFASRFFSNLNFDNSKPRFFAYLVRVLTSFISISDESSKQRLQESLTEVLKELCNNTEFWKASDRLKRFNSASQSICGRKALASLKHLLSILEP
;
A
#
# COMPACT_ATOMS: atom_id res chain seq x y z
N MET A 1 17.87 23.18 -25.20
CA MET A 1 17.78 22.16 -24.13
C MET A 1 16.81 21.11 -24.60
N SER A 2 17.17 19.83 -24.64
CA SER A 2 16.18 18.78 -24.96
C SER A 2 15.24 18.65 -23.77
N GLU A 3 14.11 19.34 -23.81
CA GLU A 3 13.07 19.19 -22.81
C GLU A 3 12.68 17.71 -22.71
N LEU A 4 12.65 17.18 -21.49
CA LEU A 4 12.19 15.83 -21.22
C LEU A 4 10.71 15.75 -21.61
N ASN A 5 10.42 15.36 -22.84
CA ASN A 5 9.06 15.12 -23.31
C ASN A 5 8.59 13.71 -22.94
N GLU A 6 7.27 13.50 -23.00
CA GLU A 6 6.64 12.24 -22.59
C GLU A 6 7.25 11.01 -23.28
N LYS A 7 7.47 11.10 -24.60
CA LYS A 7 8.06 10.02 -25.40
C LYS A 7 9.44 9.60 -24.89
N ASN A 8 10.30 10.57 -24.59
CA ASN A 8 11.62 10.32 -24.06
C ASN A 8 11.57 9.76 -22.64
N ALA A 9 10.69 10.29 -21.78
CA ALA A 9 10.53 9.81 -20.40
C ALA A 9 10.07 8.34 -20.35
N VAL A 10 9.08 7.97 -21.17
CA VAL A 10 8.59 6.58 -21.26
C VAL A 10 9.69 5.64 -21.76
N LYS A 11 10.46 6.04 -22.79
CA LYS A 11 11.59 5.25 -23.29
C LYS A 11 12.67 5.06 -22.24
N LEU A 12 13.04 6.12 -21.51
CA LEU A 12 14.03 6.03 -20.44
C LEU A 12 13.56 5.14 -19.29
N LEU A 13 12.27 5.11 -18.97
CA LEU A 13 11.71 4.22 -17.97
C LEU A 13 11.83 2.74 -18.40
N ASP A 14 11.62 2.44 -19.69
CA ASP A 14 11.88 1.10 -20.24
C ASP A 14 13.34 0.68 -20.13
N GLU A 15 14.25 1.56 -20.51
CA GLU A 15 15.69 1.29 -20.40
C GLU A 15 16.12 1.09 -18.95
N LEU A 16 15.55 1.87 -18.02
CA LEU A 16 15.79 1.72 -16.59
C LEU A 16 15.41 0.31 -16.13
N VAL A 17 14.17 -0.12 -16.38
CA VAL A 17 13.67 -1.44 -15.97
C VAL A 17 14.54 -2.57 -16.55
N LEU A 18 14.87 -2.49 -17.85
CA LEU A 18 15.68 -3.51 -18.53
C LEU A 18 17.08 -3.63 -17.92
N LYS A 19 17.75 -2.51 -17.68
CA LYS A 19 19.16 -2.48 -17.24
C LYS A 19 19.35 -2.77 -15.76
N THR A 20 18.30 -2.61 -14.94
CA THR A 20 18.47 -2.63 -13.48
C THR A 20 17.85 -3.85 -12.81
N SER A 21 17.26 -4.78 -13.55
CA SER A 21 16.58 -5.99 -13.05
C SER A 21 17.39 -6.80 -12.03
N GLN A 22 18.72 -6.78 -12.13
CA GLN A 22 19.64 -7.53 -11.25
C GLN A 22 20.26 -6.69 -10.12
N THR A 23 19.81 -5.45 -9.91
CA THR A 23 20.40 -4.57 -8.90
C THR A 23 20.02 -5.02 -7.48
N VAL A 24 21.00 -5.48 -6.71
CA VAL A 24 20.78 -5.96 -5.32
C VAL A 24 21.11 -4.92 -4.25
N ASN A 25 21.92 -3.90 -4.56
CA ASN A 25 22.34 -2.90 -3.59
C ASN A 25 21.16 -1.98 -3.17
N PRO A 26 20.82 -1.91 -1.87
CA PRO A 26 19.67 -1.14 -1.40
C PRO A 26 19.75 0.37 -1.70
N VAL A 27 20.95 0.96 -1.60
CA VAL A 27 21.16 2.39 -1.89
C VAL A 27 20.88 2.66 -3.37
N MET A 28 21.41 1.82 -4.26
CA MET A 28 21.14 1.92 -5.70
C MET A 28 19.66 1.77 -5.99
N ARG A 29 18.97 0.80 -5.40
CA ARG A 29 17.52 0.60 -5.59
C ARG A 29 16.71 1.85 -5.23
N ASN A 30 17.06 2.55 -4.15
CA ASN A 30 16.42 3.81 -3.77
C ASN A 30 16.68 4.94 -4.77
N ILE A 31 17.90 5.02 -5.31
CA ILE A 31 18.24 5.98 -6.38
C ILE A 31 17.39 5.67 -7.63
N LEU A 32 17.27 4.41 -8.02
CA LEU A 32 16.48 3.98 -9.16
C LEU A 32 14.99 4.32 -9.01
N GLY A 33 14.40 4.12 -7.82
CA GLY A 33 13.04 4.58 -7.54
C GLY A 33 12.90 6.11 -7.62
N SER A 34 13.93 6.85 -7.23
CA SER A 34 13.97 8.32 -7.38
C SER A 34 14.05 8.76 -8.84
N VAL A 35 14.83 8.04 -9.67
CA VAL A 35 14.88 8.26 -11.13
C VAL A 35 13.52 7.96 -11.77
N ALA A 36 12.88 6.84 -11.42
CA ALA A 36 11.54 6.50 -11.92
C ALA A 36 10.51 7.59 -11.58
N SER A 37 10.56 8.11 -10.35
CA SER A 37 9.73 9.24 -9.93
C SER A 37 10.03 10.51 -10.72
N PHE A 38 11.30 10.80 -10.98
CA PHE A 38 11.72 11.97 -11.75
C PHE A 38 11.18 11.91 -13.18
N LEU A 39 11.30 10.75 -13.84
CA LEU A 39 10.75 10.53 -15.19
C LEU A 39 9.22 10.71 -15.21
N PHE A 40 8.53 10.19 -14.21
CA PHE A 40 7.09 10.41 -14.04
C PHE A 40 6.76 11.89 -13.86
N SER A 41 7.53 12.59 -13.03
CA SER A 41 7.33 14.02 -12.74
C SER A 41 7.47 14.92 -13.95
N GLY A 42 8.34 14.55 -14.91
CA GLY A 42 8.48 15.26 -16.17
C GLY A 42 7.22 15.20 -17.06
N CYS A 43 6.31 14.27 -16.77
CA CYS A 43 5.04 14.12 -17.47
C CYS A 43 3.83 14.55 -16.62
N TYR A 44 4.07 15.09 -15.42
CA TYR A 44 3.04 15.42 -14.43
C TYR A 44 2.71 16.91 -14.43
N ASP A 45 1.43 17.22 -14.57
CA ASP A 45 0.87 18.55 -14.36
C ASP A 45 0.43 18.70 -12.90
N ALA A 46 1.17 19.52 -12.15
CA ALA A 46 0.89 19.77 -10.74
C ALA A 46 -0.37 20.61 -10.49
N LYS A 47 -0.83 21.41 -11.46
CA LYS A 47 -2.06 22.21 -11.33
C LYS A 47 -3.29 21.32 -11.46
N GLU A 48 -3.29 20.47 -12.48
CA GLU A 48 -4.39 19.54 -12.77
C GLU A 48 -4.31 18.24 -11.96
N ASN A 49 -3.20 18.03 -11.24
CA ASN A 49 -2.88 16.78 -10.58
C ASN A 49 -3.02 15.56 -11.50
N ASN A 50 -2.59 15.71 -12.75
CA ASN A 50 -2.73 14.71 -13.79
C ASN A 50 -1.37 14.39 -14.41
N VAL A 51 -1.24 13.22 -15.02
CA VAL A 51 -0.03 12.82 -15.75
C VAL A 51 -0.44 12.47 -17.18
N ALA A 52 0.47 12.72 -18.12
CA ALA A 52 0.27 12.38 -19.51
C ALA A 52 -0.10 10.89 -19.70
N GLU A 53 -1.00 10.62 -20.64
CA GLU A 53 -1.71 9.34 -20.76
C GLU A 53 -0.78 8.15 -21.05
N ASN A 54 0.27 8.34 -21.85
CA ASN A 54 1.20 7.26 -22.15
C ASN A 54 2.05 6.93 -20.92
N MET A 55 2.47 7.95 -20.17
CA MET A 55 3.18 7.75 -18.90
C MET A 55 2.29 7.07 -17.84
N ARG A 56 1.01 7.48 -17.73
CA ARG A 56 0.02 6.82 -16.87
C ARG A 56 -0.09 5.34 -17.20
N THR A 57 -0.40 5.04 -18.47
CA THR A 57 -0.56 3.68 -18.98
C THR A 57 0.71 2.87 -18.73
N LYS A 58 1.87 3.46 -18.96
CA LYS A 58 3.16 2.80 -18.76
C LYS A 58 3.37 2.34 -17.32
N VAL A 59 3.13 3.22 -16.36
CA VAL A 59 3.29 2.91 -14.92
C VAL A 59 2.28 1.85 -14.47
N ILE A 60 1.04 1.92 -14.96
CA ILE A 60 0.02 0.91 -14.67
C ILE A 60 0.44 -0.46 -15.21
N THR A 61 0.86 -0.54 -16.48
CA THR A 61 1.34 -1.79 -17.08
C THR A 61 2.57 -2.34 -16.36
N LEU A 62 3.48 -1.47 -15.89
CA LEU A 62 4.63 -1.91 -15.08
C LEU A 62 4.21 -2.49 -13.73
N LEU A 63 3.22 -1.88 -13.07
CA LEU A 63 2.64 -2.43 -11.84
C LEU A 63 2.05 -3.82 -12.08
N GLU A 64 1.25 -3.98 -13.13
CA GLU A 64 0.64 -5.27 -13.47
C GLU A 64 1.68 -6.34 -13.78
N LYS A 65 2.71 -5.99 -14.57
CA LYS A 65 3.81 -6.91 -14.86
C LYS A 65 4.53 -7.31 -13.58
N TYR A 66 4.86 -6.36 -12.71
CA TYR A 66 5.51 -6.64 -11.44
C TYR A 66 4.67 -7.52 -10.52
N MET A 67 3.36 -7.29 -10.44
CA MET A 67 2.46 -8.07 -9.58
C MET A 67 2.29 -9.51 -10.05
N ASN A 68 2.49 -9.76 -11.36
CA ASN A 68 2.44 -11.09 -11.96
C ASN A 68 3.85 -11.68 -12.24
N ASP A 69 4.91 -10.99 -11.79
CA ASP A 69 6.29 -11.39 -12.05
C ASP A 69 6.73 -12.51 -11.10
N ASN A 70 6.88 -13.72 -11.64
CA ASN A 70 7.39 -14.86 -10.90
C ASN A 70 8.93 -14.91 -10.87
N LYS A 71 9.61 -14.12 -11.71
CA LYS A 71 11.05 -14.16 -11.95
C LYS A 71 11.82 -13.01 -11.27
N ASN A 72 11.15 -12.10 -10.56
CA ASN A 72 11.75 -10.94 -9.88
C ASN A 72 12.62 -10.07 -10.83
N GLN A 73 12.19 -9.92 -12.09
CA GLN A 73 12.87 -9.14 -13.12
C GLN A 73 12.60 -7.64 -12.97
N ILE A 74 11.59 -7.24 -12.21
CA ILE A 74 11.23 -5.84 -12.01
C ILE A 74 11.46 -5.44 -10.55
N LEU A 75 12.24 -4.38 -10.35
CA LEU A 75 12.49 -3.83 -9.01
C LEU A 75 11.24 -3.12 -8.47
N SER A 76 10.87 -3.45 -7.23
CA SER A 76 9.73 -2.83 -6.56
C SER A 76 9.87 -1.31 -6.45
N GLU A 77 11.08 -0.79 -6.20
CA GLU A 77 11.32 0.64 -6.01
C GLU A 77 11.01 1.47 -7.27
N ILE A 78 11.25 0.90 -8.46
CA ILE A 78 10.91 1.57 -9.72
C ILE A 78 9.39 1.63 -9.89
N VAL A 79 8.71 0.55 -9.52
CA VAL A 79 7.27 0.37 -9.74
C VAL A 79 6.44 1.18 -8.75
N THR A 80 6.80 1.16 -7.46
CA THR A 80 6.00 1.75 -6.39
C THR A 80 6.21 3.24 -6.24
N ALA A 81 7.38 3.77 -6.62
CA ALA A 81 7.73 5.16 -6.37
C ALA A 81 6.76 6.18 -6.99
N PRO A 82 6.26 6.03 -8.24
CA PRO A 82 5.22 6.91 -8.78
C PRO A 82 3.94 6.93 -7.95
N PHE A 83 3.45 5.77 -7.50
CA PHE A 83 2.23 5.67 -6.68
C PHE A 83 2.40 6.31 -5.30
N ILE A 84 3.61 6.21 -4.73
CA ILE A 84 3.91 6.79 -3.42
C ILE A 84 4.05 8.32 -3.51
N LYS A 85 4.73 8.84 -4.53
CA LYS A 85 5.00 10.28 -4.65
C LYS A 85 3.87 11.09 -5.31
N TYR A 86 3.11 10.47 -6.22
CA TYR A 86 2.06 11.15 -6.99
C TYR A 86 0.68 10.47 -6.85
N PRO A 87 0.17 10.26 -5.63
CA PRO A 87 -1.07 9.54 -5.41
C PRO A 87 -2.31 10.26 -5.99
N HIS A 88 -2.27 11.60 -6.16
CA HIS A 88 -3.36 12.33 -6.80
C HIS A 88 -3.57 11.94 -8.26
N ALA A 89 -2.47 11.84 -9.01
CA ALA A 89 -2.51 11.41 -10.41
C ALA A 89 -3.09 10.01 -10.54
N LEU A 90 -2.78 9.11 -9.60
CA LEU A 90 -3.03 7.67 -9.73
C LEU A 90 -4.19 7.17 -8.86
N LEU A 91 -5.02 8.07 -8.30
CA LEU A 91 -6.09 7.70 -7.37
C LEU A 91 -7.09 6.70 -7.98
N SER A 92 -7.35 6.80 -9.29
CA SER A 92 -8.20 5.86 -10.04
C SER A 92 -7.76 4.40 -9.90
N GLU A 93 -6.46 4.17 -9.66
CA GLU A 93 -5.86 2.83 -9.58
C GLU A 93 -5.89 2.24 -8.17
N LEU A 94 -6.27 3.02 -7.15
CA LEU A 94 -6.32 2.54 -5.77
C LEU A 94 -7.15 1.24 -5.61
N PRO A 95 -8.34 1.09 -6.24
CA PRO A 95 -9.06 -0.18 -6.23
C PRO A 95 -8.23 -1.36 -6.75
N ARG A 96 -7.50 -1.17 -7.86
CA ARG A 96 -6.66 -2.21 -8.46
C ARG A 96 -5.49 -2.59 -7.55
N ILE A 97 -4.86 -1.59 -6.92
CA ILE A 97 -3.76 -1.81 -5.96
C ILE A 97 -4.26 -2.63 -4.76
N ILE A 98 -5.45 -2.31 -4.24
CA ILE A 98 -6.06 -3.07 -3.15
C ILE A 98 -6.42 -4.50 -3.57
N ASP A 99 -6.94 -4.68 -4.78
CA ASP A 99 -7.22 -6.00 -5.33
C ASP A 99 -5.92 -6.84 -5.41
N PHE A 100 -4.77 -6.24 -5.78
CA PHE A 100 -3.47 -6.91 -5.70
C PHE A 100 -3.01 -7.24 -4.28
N ALA A 101 -3.18 -6.31 -3.32
CA ALA A 101 -2.79 -6.53 -1.94
C ALA A 101 -3.50 -7.73 -1.29
N PHE A 102 -4.76 -7.96 -1.67
CA PHE A 102 -5.62 -8.99 -1.07
C PHE A 102 -5.78 -10.26 -1.90
N ASN A 103 -5.19 -10.31 -3.09
CA ASN A 103 -5.15 -11.52 -3.90
C ASN A 103 -4.13 -12.53 -3.33
N GLU A 104 -4.63 -13.67 -2.84
CA GLU A 104 -3.79 -14.71 -2.24
C GLU A 104 -2.91 -15.48 -3.25
N ASN A 105 -3.21 -15.37 -4.54
CA ASN A 105 -2.39 -15.95 -5.61
C ASN A 105 -1.12 -15.12 -5.91
N ILE A 106 -1.05 -13.89 -5.41
CA ILE A 106 0.13 -13.01 -5.57
C ILE A 106 1.11 -13.27 -4.43
N ARG A 107 2.42 -13.25 -4.73
CA ARG A 107 3.45 -13.54 -3.73
C ARG A 107 3.40 -12.49 -2.63
N THR A 108 3.65 -12.90 -1.39
CA THR A 108 3.43 -12.02 -0.23
C THR A 108 4.23 -10.72 -0.26
N PHE A 109 5.43 -10.71 -0.83
CA PHE A 109 6.22 -9.47 -0.93
C PHE A 109 5.60 -8.46 -1.91
N GLN A 110 5.08 -8.89 -3.06
CA GLN A 110 4.32 -8.03 -4.00
C GLN A 110 3.08 -7.45 -3.32
N ARG A 111 2.35 -8.28 -2.56
CA ARG A 111 1.19 -7.84 -1.77
C ARG A 111 1.57 -6.80 -0.71
N ILE A 112 2.73 -6.95 -0.07
CA ILE A 112 3.28 -5.95 0.87
C ILE A 112 3.57 -4.63 0.16
N GLU A 113 4.17 -4.67 -1.04
CA GLU A 113 4.42 -3.46 -1.83
C GLU A 113 3.12 -2.77 -2.25
N ALA A 114 2.09 -3.54 -2.62
CA ALA A 114 0.75 -3.01 -2.91
C ALA A 114 0.16 -2.29 -1.68
N LEU A 115 0.22 -2.88 -0.49
CA LEU A 115 -0.21 -2.23 0.74
C LEU A 115 0.59 -0.97 1.05
N SER A 116 1.90 -0.98 0.80
CA SER A 116 2.75 0.21 0.96
C SER A 116 2.30 1.34 0.04
N CYS A 117 1.98 1.04 -1.22
CA CYS A 117 1.36 2.01 -2.14
C CYS A 117 0.01 2.50 -1.59
N THR A 118 -0.87 1.61 -1.13
CA THR A 118 -2.18 1.99 -0.57
C THR A 118 -2.03 3.07 0.50
N VAL A 119 -1.09 2.93 1.44
CA VAL A 119 -0.88 3.91 2.52
C VAL A 119 -0.67 5.33 1.98
N ALA A 120 0.01 5.50 0.85
CA ALA A 120 0.26 6.81 0.25
C ALA A 120 -1.03 7.51 -0.24
N PHE A 121 -2.08 6.74 -0.56
CA PHE A 121 -3.38 7.29 -0.95
C PHE A 121 -4.25 7.68 0.25
N LEU A 122 -3.95 7.18 1.45
CA LEU A 122 -4.77 7.39 2.64
C LEU A 122 -4.50 8.76 3.29
N ARG A 123 -4.76 9.83 2.53
CA ARG A 123 -4.53 11.21 2.94
C ARG A 123 -5.83 12.01 2.87
N LYS A 124 -6.03 12.94 3.81
CA LYS A 124 -7.25 13.76 3.91
C LYS A 124 -7.52 14.59 2.65
N ASP A 125 -6.47 15.08 1.99
CA ASP A 125 -6.58 15.86 0.75
C ASP A 125 -7.09 15.04 -0.45
N LEU A 126 -6.87 13.74 -0.47
CA LEU A 126 -7.38 12.84 -1.52
C LEU A 126 -8.86 12.46 -1.32
N VAL A 127 -9.30 12.40 -0.06
CA VAL A 127 -10.68 12.03 0.30
C VAL A 127 -11.65 13.21 0.14
N LYS A 128 -11.21 14.43 0.46
CA LYS A 128 -12.05 15.65 0.44
C LYS A 128 -12.52 16.08 -0.96
N ASN A 129 -12.14 15.37 -2.02
CA ASN A 129 -12.53 15.74 -3.37
C ASN A 129 -13.97 15.26 -3.64
N GLU A 130 -14.90 16.20 -3.83
CA GLU A 130 -16.36 15.98 -3.86
C GLU A 130 -16.87 15.25 -5.11
N GLN A 131 -15.99 14.83 -6.01
CA GLN A 131 -16.37 14.09 -7.21
C GLN A 131 -17.05 12.75 -6.84
N PRO A 132 -18.29 12.50 -7.29
CA PRO A 132 -19.06 11.30 -6.93
C PRO A 132 -18.34 9.98 -7.22
N ASP A 133 -17.57 9.91 -8.31
CA ASP A 133 -16.81 8.71 -8.68
C ASP A 133 -15.64 8.42 -7.74
N ARG A 134 -15.06 9.46 -7.12
CA ARG A 134 -14.02 9.29 -6.11
C ARG A 134 -14.60 8.77 -4.79
N GLN A 135 -15.84 9.14 -4.44
CA GLN A 135 -16.51 8.57 -3.27
C GLN A 135 -16.78 7.06 -3.41
N LYS A 136 -17.10 6.58 -4.63
CA LYS A 136 -17.28 5.14 -4.90
C LYS A 136 -16.00 4.34 -4.64
N ILE A 137 -14.83 4.91 -4.93
CA ILE A 137 -13.53 4.28 -4.64
C ILE A 137 -13.43 3.98 -3.14
N TRP A 138 -13.66 4.99 -2.28
CA TRP A 138 -13.53 4.83 -0.83
C TRP A 138 -14.51 3.81 -0.26
N LYS A 139 -15.75 3.77 -0.74
CA LYS A 139 -16.74 2.74 -0.37
C LYS A 139 -16.29 1.33 -0.78
N LYS A 140 -15.71 1.16 -1.98
CA LYS A 140 -15.13 -0.12 -2.42
C LYS A 140 -13.96 -0.52 -1.50
N ILE A 141 -13.07 0.42 -1.17
CA ILE A 141 -11.94 0.16 -0.26
C ILE A 141 -12.43 -0.27 1.12
N ALA A 142 -13.41 0.44 1.70
CA ALA A 142 -14.00 0.05 2.98
C ALA A 142 -14.50 -1.39 2.97
N LYS A 143 -15.26 -1.79 1.93
CA LYS A 143 -15.79 -3.15 1.79
C LYS A 143 -14.65 -4.20 1.71
N CYS A 144 -13.62 -3.95 0.91
CA CYS A 144 -12.48 -4.84 0.77
C CYS A 144 -11.71 -4.98 2.10
N LEU A 145 -11.47 -3.86 2.79
CA LEU A 145 -10.80 -3.85 4.09
C LEU A 145 -11.57 -4.63 5.15
N CYS A 146 -12.89 -4.44 5.26
CA CYS A 146 -13.72 -5.15 6.24
C CYS A 146 -13.60 -6.67 6.08
N SER A 147 -13.85 -7.17 4.87
CA SER A 147 -13.86 -8.61 4.61
C SER A 147 -12.48 -9.23 4.79
N PHE A 148 -11.44 -8.60 4.24
CA PHE A 148 -10.09 -9.16 4.30
C PHE A 148 -9.49 -9.08 5.70
N ALA A 149 -9.60 -7.93 6.37
CA ALA A 149 -8.98 -7.73 7.69
C ALA A 149 -9.62 -8.60 8.76
N SER A 150 -10.95 -8.76 8.74
CA SER A 150 -11.66 -9.65 9.66
C SER A 150 -11.14 -11.09 9.50
N ARG A 151 -11.13 -11.62 8.28
CA ARG A 151 -10.56 -12.95 7.99
C ARG A 151 -9.09 -13.07 8.39
N PHE A 152 -8.27 -12.06 8.11
CA PHE A 152 -6.85 -12.10 8.41
C PHE A 152 -6.58 -12.12 9.93
N PHE A 153 -7.27 -11.28 10.71
CA PHE A 153 -7.06 -11.22 12.16
C PHE A 153 -7.65 -12.42 12.90
N SER A 154 -8.81 -12.93 12.47
CA SER A 154 -9.38 -14.17 13.04
C SER A 154 -8.48 -15.39 12.83
N ASN A 155 -7.66 -15.39 11.78
CA ASN A 155 -6.73 -16.48 11.46
C ASN A 155 -5.25 -16.10 11.68
N LEU A 156 -4.99 -15.03 12.45
CA LEU A 156 -3.63 -14.55 12.64
C LEU A 156 -2.83 -15.60 13.42
N ASN A 157 -1.72 -16.05 12.82
CA ASN A 157 -0.76 -16.91 13.47
C ASN A 157 0.66 -16.45 13.13
N PHE A 158 1.52 -16.29 14.14
CA PHE A 158 2.92 -15.93 13.92
C PHE A 158 3.70 -16.94 13.10
N ASP A 159 3.23 -18.20 13.01
CA ASP A 159 3.93 -19.21 12.21
C ASP A 159 3.80 -18.98 10.69
N ASN A 160 2.61 -18.56 10.25
CA ASN A 160 2.27 -18.50 8.83
C ASN A 160 2.15 -17.06 8.31
N SER A 161 1.84 -16.11 9.17
CA SER A 161 1.66 -14.70 8.79
C SER A 161 3.01 -13.99 8.63
N LYS A 162 3.08 -13.06 7.68
CA LYS A 162 4.30 -12.27 7.44
C LYS A 162 4.30 -10.97 8.27
N PRO A 163 5.36 -10.66 9.04
CA PRO A 163 5.44 -9.48 9.91
C PRO A 163 5.14 -8.15 9.21
N ARG A 164 5.77 -7.91 8.04
CA ARG A 164 5.56 -6.66 7.28
C ARG A 164 4.15 -6.54 6.72
N PHE A 165 3.56 -7.66 6.29
CA PHE A 165 2.17 -7.67 5.80
C PHE A 165 1.20 -7.28 6.92
N PHE A 166 1.35 -7.90 8.10
CA PHE A 166 0.59 -7.52 9.31
C PHE A 166 0.72 -6.02 9.61
N ALA A 167 1.96 -5.52 9.68
CA ALA A 167 2.21 -4.13 10.02
C ALA A 167 1.58 -3.15 9.02
N TYR A 168 1.73 -3.39 7.72
CA TYR A 168 1.09 -2.56 6.70
C TYR A 168 -0.43 -2.64 6.72
N LEU A 169 -1.01 -3.83 6.95
CA LEU A 169 -2.47 -3.95 7.07
C LEU A 169 -3.01 -3.11 8.24
N VAL A 170 -2.36 -3.19 9.40
CA VAL A 170 -2.73 -2.36 10.57
C VAL A 170 -2.56 -0.87 10.24
N ARG A 171 -1.48 -0.49 9.56
CA ARG A 171 -1.24 0.90 9.13
C ARG A 171 -2.31 1.40 8.17
N VAL A 172 -2.68 0.59 7.17
CA VAL A 172 -3.75 0.89 6.20
C VAL A 172 -5.08 1.10 6.93
N LEU A 173 -5.47 0.19 7.82
CA LEU A 173 -6.71 0.32 8.58
C LEU A 173 -6.71 1.59 9.44
N THR A 174 -5.65 1.81 10.19
CA THR A 174 -5.50 3.00 11.06
C THR A 174 -5.62 4.30 10.27
N SER A 175 -4.90 4.38 9.14
CA SER A 175 -4.95 5.56 8.26
C SER A 175 -6.31 5.72 7.61
N PHE A 176 -6.96 4.64 7.17
CA PHE A 176 -8.25 4.70 6.51
C PHE A 176 -9.37 5.14 7.46
N ILE A 177 -9.42 4.64 8.69
CA ILE A 177 -10.40 5.05 9.71
C ILE A 177 -10.31 6.57 9.98
N SER A 178 -9.10 7.13 9.98
CA SER A 178 -8.88 8.55 10.25
C SER A 178 -9.39 9.50 9.16
N ILE A 179 -9.71 8.98 7.98
CA ILE A 179 -10.16 9.75 6.82
C ILE A 179 -11.53 9.30 6.29
N SER A 180 -12.05 8.17 6.75
CA SER A 180 -13.31 7.61 6.27
C SER A 180 -14.52 8.36 6.83
N ASP A 181 -15.64 8.27 6.11
CA ASP A 181 -16.94 8.75 6.57
C ASP A 181 -17.51 7.83 7.67
N GLU A 182 -18.51 8.32 8.40
CA GLU A 182 -19.12 7.57 9.51
C GLU A 182 -19.69 6.23 9.06
N SER A 183 -20.27 6.15 7.87
CA SER A 183 -20.81 4.89 7.34
C SER A 183 -19.74 3.82 7.14
N SER A 184 -18.56 4.18 6.61
CA SER A 184 -17.45 3.25 6.44
C SER A 184 -16.77 2.91 7.77
N LYS A 185 -16.70 3.87 8.71
CA LYS A 185 -16.18 3.62 10.07
C LYS A 185 -17.06 2.60 10.80
N GLN A 186 -18.37 2.82 10.82
CA GLN A 186 -19.33 1.91 11.45
C GLN A 186 -19.18 0.49 10.89
N ARG A 187 -19.06 0.36 9.57
CA ARG A 187 -18.85 -0.95 8.93
C ARG A 187 -17.57 -1.64 9.38
N LEU A 188 -16.47 -0.89 9.53
CA LEU A 188 -15.20 -1.42 10.02
C LEU A 188 -15.30 -1.83 11.50
N GLN A 189 -15.98 -1.01 12.31
CA GLN A 189 -16.25 -1.30 13.72
C GLN A 189 -17.01 -2.63 13.86
N GLU A 190 -18.15 -2.76 13.18
CA GLU A 190 -18.97 -3.99 13.17
C GLU A 190 -18.18 -5.22 12.72
N SER A 191 -17.25 -5.07 11.77
CA SER A 191 -16.49 -6.19 11.20
C SER A 191 -15.26 -6.61 12.01
N LEU A 192 -14.70 -5.70 12.83
CA LEU A 192 -13.36 -5.87 13.41
C LEU A 192 -13.32 -5.81 14.93
N THR A 193 -14.24 -5.10 15.60
CA THR A 193 -14.11 -4.81 17.04
C THR A 193 -13.97 -6.07 17.88
N GLU A 194 -14.87 -7.04 17.74
CA GLU A 194 -14.84 -8.26 18.55
C GLU A 194 -13.62 -9.13 18.22
N VAL A 195 -13.26 -9.26 16.95
CA VAL A 195 -12.05 -9.98 16.51
C VAL A 195 -10.79 -9.37 17.11
N LEU A 196 -10.70 -8.03 17.12
CA LEU A 196 -9.55 -7.31 17.68
C LEU A 196 -9.52 -7.38 19.21
N LYS A 197 -10.67 -7.34 19.90
CA LYS A 197 -10.76 -7.54 21.35
C LYS A 197 -10.25 -8.90 21.76
N GLU A 198 -10.77 -9.96 21.14
CA GLU A 198 -10.36 -11.33 21.42
C GLU A 198 -8.85 -11.48 21.21
N LEU A 199 -8.37 -11.02 20.05
CA LEU A 199 -6.95 -11.08 19.71
C LEU A 199 -6.08 -10.28 20.69
N CYS A 200 -6.47 -9.06 21.07
CA CYS A 200 -5.70 -8.21 21.98
C CYS A 200 -5.67 -8.73 23.43
N ASN A 201 -6.74 -9.42 23.86
CA ASN A 201 -6.89 -9.95 25.21
C ASN A 201 -6.28 -11.36 25.37
N ASN A 202 -5.94 -12.04 24.28
CA ASN A 202 -5.27 -13.33 24.31
C ASN A 202 -3.81 -13.21 24.76
N THR A 203 -3.57 -13.22 26.07
CA THR A 203 -2.25 -13.08 26.68
C THR A 203 -1.27 -14.18 26.26
N GLU A 204 -1.75 -15.40 26.08
CA GLU A 204 -0.96 -16.55 25.60
C GLU A 204 -0.40 -16.31 24.19
N PHE A 205 -1.23 -15.82 23.28
CA PHE A 205 -0.83 -15.49 21.91
C PHE A 205 0.30 -14.45 21.89
N TRP A 206 0.27 -13.46 22.78
CA TRP A 206 1.27 -12.39 22.86
C TRP A 206 2.45 -12.70 23.77
N LYS A 207 2.61 -13.94 24.25
CA LYS A 207 3.79 -14.34 24.99
C LYS A 207 5.05 -14.17 24.15
N ALA A 208 6.15 -13.87 24.85
CA ALA A 208 7.43 -13.61 24.24
C ALA A 208 7.89 -14.81 23.39
N SER A 209 8.03 -14.58 22.09
CA SER A 209 8.59 -15.54 21.12
C SER A 209 9.49 -14.80 20.14
N ASP A 210 10.45 -15.51 19.53
CA ASP A 210 11.33 -14.91 18.51
C ASP A 210 10.55 -14.43 17.28
N ARG A 211 9.43 -15.09 16.96
CA ARG A 211 8.54 -14.62 15.90
C ARG A 211 7.85 -13.31 16.28
N LEU A 212 7.36 -13.18 17.51
CA LEU A 212 6.79 -11.92 18.01
C LEU A 212 7.81 -10.77 17.95
N LYS A 213 9.11 -11.02 18.19
CA LYS A 213 10.16 -9.99 18.00
C LYS A 213 10.17 -9.43 16.57
N ARG A 214 10.02 -10.29 15.56
CA ARG A 214 9.94 -9.87 14.15
C ARG A 214 8.69 -9.04 13.85
N PHE A 215 7.53 -9.44 14.37
CA PHE A 215 6.30 -8.65 14.28
C PHE A 215 6.45 -7.30 14.96
N ASN A 216 7.01 -7.26 16.17
CA ASN A 216 7.28 -6.02 16.89
C ASN A 216 8.24 -5.10 16.12
N SER A 217 9.31 -5.63 15.53
CA SER A 217 10.23 -4.83 14.72
C SER A 217 9.54 -4.24 13.48
N ALA A 218 8.78 -5.05 12.74
CA ALA A 218 8.06 -4.58 11.55
C ALA A 218 7.01 -3.53 11.91
N SER A 219 6.19 -3.78 12.93
CA SER A 219 5.19 -2.82 13.42
C SER A 219 5.85 -1.55 13.96
N GLN A 220 6.98 -1.64 14.66
CA GLN A 220 7.67 -0.45 15.15
C GLN A 220 8.13 0.43 13.99
N SER A 221 8.69 -0.19 12.93
CA SER A 221 9.15 0.55 11.74
C SER A 221 8.03 1.17 10.92
N ILE A 222 6.86 0.53 10.82
CA ILE A 222 5.77 0.93 9.89
C ILE A 222 4.67 1.71 10.61
N CYS A 223 4.32 1.30 11.83
CA CYS A 223 3.24 1.87 12.65
C CYS A 223 3.75 2.77 13.79
N GLY A 224 5.06 2.80 14.03
CA GLY A 224 5.68 3.51 15.16
C GLY A 224 5.43 2.85 16.52
N ARG A 225 4.88 1.64 16.57
CA ARG A 225 4.47 0.93 17.78
C ARG A 225 4.72 -0.57 17.63
N LYS A 226 4.94 -1.28 18.75
CA LYS A 226 4.95 -2.75 18.77
C LYS A 226 3.62 -3.35 18.26
N ALA A 227 3.61 -4.63 17.91
CA ALA A 227 2.48 -5.27 17.23
C ALA A 227 1.17 -5.20 18.03
N LEU A 228 1.19 -5.66 19.28
CA LEU A 228 0.01 -5.58 20.17
C LEU A 228 -0.43 -4.12 20.41
N ALA A 229 0.52 -3.21 20.65
CA ALA A 229 0.21 -1.80 20.87
C ALA A 229 -0.42 -1.14 19.62
N SER A 230 -0.04 -1.60 18.42
CA SER A 230 -0.63 -1.13 17.16
C SER A 230 -2.07 -1.62 17.01
N LEU A 231 -2.39 -2.87 17.38
CA LEU A 231 -3.76 -3.39 17.38
C LEU A 231 -4.63 -2.72 18.44
N LYS A 232 -4.10 -2.50 19.65
CA LYS A 232 -4.81 -1.75 20.70
C LYS A 232 -5.11 -0.32 20.27
N HIS A 233 -4.18 0.34 19.57
CA HIS A 233 -4.43 1.66 18.99
C HIS A 233 -5.50 1.62 17.89
N LEU A 234 -5.47 0.61 17.01
CA LEU A 234 -6.50 0.41 15.99
C LEU A 234 -7.88 0.19 16.64
N LEU A 235 -7.96 -0.62 17.69
CA LEU A 235 -9.19 -0.84 18.44
C LEU A 235 -9.70 0.45 19.09
N SER A 236 -8.82 1.23 19.74
CA SER A 236 -9.22 2.47 20.42
C SER A 236 -9.74 3.57 19.49
N ILE A 237 -9.41 3.54 18.19
CA ILE A 237 -9.96 4.49 17.21
C ILE A 237 -11.21 3.96 16.50
N LEU A 238 -11.49 2.66 16.60
CA LEU A 238 -12.72 2.02 16.13
C LEU A 238 -13.84 2.13 17.16
N GLU A 239 -13.49 2.19 18.45
CA GLU A 239 -14.39 2.40 19.57
C GLU A 239 -14.28 3.86 20.06
N PRO A 240 -15.02 4.81 19.45
CA PRO A 240 -15.14 6.16 19.99
C PRO A 240 -15.92 6.20 21.30
#